data_AF-A0A4R1RTN1-F1
#
_entry.id   AF-A0A4R1RTN1-F1
#
_cell.length_a   1.000
_cell.length_b   1.000
_cell.length_c   1.000
_cell.angle_alpha   90.00
_cell.angle_beta   90.00
_cell.angle_gamma   90.00
#
_symmetry.space_group_name_H-M   'P 1'
#
loop_
_entity.id
_entity.type
_entity.pdbx_description
1 polymer ?
#
loop_
_entity_poly.entity_id
_entity_poly.type
_entity_poly.pdbx_seq_one_letter_code
_entity_poly.pdbx_strand_id
1 'polypeptide(L)' 'MNIIRIAFNELVGMFIDDGALALLSLILVLAVGYAARIGLVGGTVAAVVVFAGCLAILGESLARAARRKFSVR' A
#
# COMPACT_ATOMS: atom_id res chain seq x y z
N MET A 1 4.56 -10.48 27.70
CA MET A 1 4.64 -10.53 26.22
C MET A 1 3.26 -10.21 25.68
N ASN A 2 3.09 -9.04 25.06
CA ASN A 2 1.77 -8.59 24.61
C ASN A 2 1.58 -9.04 23.15
N ILE A 3 0.60 -9.88 22.87
CA ILE A 3 0.29 -10.42 21.53
C ILE A 3 0.14 -9.30 20.50
N ILE A 4 -0.38 -8.14 20.93
CA ILE A 4 -0.50 -6.93 20.13
C ILE A 4 0.87 -6.44 19.61
N ARG A 5 1.92 -6.48 20.45
CA ARG A 5 3.27 -6.02 20.08
C ARG A 5 3.91 -6.94 19.04
N ILE A 6 3.64 -8.24 19.13
CA ILE A 6 4.14 -9.24 18.18
C ILE A 6 3.45 -9.03 16.83
N ALA A 7 2.11 -8.97 16.82
CA ALA A 7 1.35 -8.71 15.59
C ALA A 7 1.77 -7.40 14.90
N PHE A 8 2.06 -6.35 15.67
CA PHE A 8 2.53 -5.08 15.10
C PHE A 8 3.93 -5.19 14.49
N ASN A 9 4.86 -5.89 15.15
CA ASN A 9 6.20 -6.13 14.61
C ASN A 9 6.18 -7.02 13.36
N GLU A 10 5.33 -8.05 13.33
CA GLU A 10 5.15 -8.92 12.17
C GLU A 10 4.57 -8.13 10.97
N LEU A 11 3.58 -7.28 11.24
CA LEU A 11 2.96 -6.43 10.23
C LEU A 11 3.96 -5.42 9.66
N VAL A 12 4.73 -4.76 10.53
CA VAL A 12 5.80 -3.83 10.12
C VAL A 12 6.91 -4.57 9.36
N GLY A 13 7.29 -5.77 9.80
CA GLY A 13 8.26 -6.62 9.13
C GLY A 13 7.83 -7.00 7.70
N MET A 14 6.56 -7.37 7.53
CA MET A 14 5.98 -7.67 6.21
C MET A 14 5.93 -6.42 5.32
N PHE A 15 5.62 -5.24 5.89
CA PHE A 15 5.63 -3.96 5.18
C PHE A 15 7.02 -3.55 4.68
N ILE A 16 8.06 -3.86 5.46
CA ILE A 16 9.46 -3.61 5.10
C ILE A 16 9.95 -4.59 4.04
N ASP A 17 9.57 -5.88 4.12
CA ASP A 17 9.93 -6.91 3.14
C ASP A 17 9.30 -6.65 1.76
N ASP A 18 8.10 -6.06 1.75
CA ASP A 18 7.41 -5.55 0.55
C ASP A 18 7.82 -4.10 0.17
N GLY A 19 8.87 -3.55 0.78
CA GLY A 19 9.18 -2.11 0.92
C GLY A 19 8.95 -1.17 -0.28
N ALA A 20 9.10 -1.63 -1.52
CA ALA A 20 8.78 -0.83 -2.71
C ALA A 20 7.28 -0.49 -2.82
N LEU A 21 6.39 -1.37 -2.35
CA LEU A 21 4.94 -1.20 -2.38
C LEU A 21 4.43 -0.30 -1.26
N ALA A 22 5.05 -0.44 -0.08
CA ALA A 22 4.82 0.45 1.04
C ALA A 22 5.16 1.90 0.65
N LEU A 23 6.32 2.10 0.03
CA LEU A 23 6.74 3.41 -0.47
C LEU A 23 5.77 3.93 -1.54
N LEU A 24 5.33 3.10 -2.48
CA LEU A 24 4.35 3.48 -3.51
C LEU A 24 3.02 3.93 -2.90
N SER A 25 2.50 3.20 -1.90
CA SER A 25 1.24 3.57 -1.26
C SER A 25 1.35 4.88 -0.47
N LEU A 26 2.47 5.10 0.22
CA LEU A 26 2.75 6.35 0.90
C LEU A 26 2.83 7.52 -0.10
N ILE A 27 3.56 7.35 -1.21
CA ILE A 27 3.68 8.37 -2.26
C ILE A 27 2.31 8.65 -2.88
N LEU A 28 1.52 7.63 -3.19
CA LEU A 28 0.17 7.77 -3.75
C LEU A 28 -0.72 8.64 -2.84
N VAL A 29 -0.78 8.30 -1.54
CA VAL A 29 -1.61 9.03 -0.57
C VAL A 29 -1.13 10.46 -0.41
N LEU A 30 0.18 10.69 -0.30
CA LEU A 30 0.74 12.03 -0.16
C LEU A 30 0.51 12.89 -1.42
N ALA A 31 0.74 12.33 -2.61
CA ALA A 31 0.57 13.05 -3.87
C ALA A 31 -0.89 13.42 -4.11
N VAL A 32 -1.82 12.47 -3.95
CA VAL A 32 -3.24 12.71 -4.19
C VAL A 32 -3.85 13.59 -3.09
N GLY A 33 -3.46 13.37 -1.83
CA GLY A 33 -3.87 14.22 -0.72
C GLY A 33 -3.38 15.66 -0.88
N TYR A 34 -2.14 15.85 -1.34
CA TYR A 34 -1.61 17.18 -1.64
C TYR A 34 -2.34 17.83 -2.81
N ALA A 35 -2.56 17.09 -3.90
CA ALA A 35 -3.31 17.58 -5.06
C ALA A 35 -4.75 18.00 -4.69
N ALA A 36 -5.42 17.23 -3.83
CA ALA A 36 -6.73 17.59 -3.30
C ALA A 36 -6.65 18.86 -2.42
N ARG A 37 -5.62 18.98 -1.57
CA ARG A 37 -5.43 20.13 -0.68
C ARG A 37 -5.25 21.44 -1.45
N ILE A 38 -4.51 21.42 -2.56
CA ILE A 38 -4.28 22.62 -3.39
C ILE A 38 -5.39 22.87 -4.42
N GLY A 39 -6.45 22.06 -4.41
CA GLY A 39 -7.60 22.23 -5.29
C GLY A 39 -7.40 21.77 -6.74
N LEU A 40 -6.33 21.02 -7.04
CA LEU A 40 -6.11 20.44 -8.37
C LEU A 40 -7.15 19.36 -8.71
N VAL A 41 -7.67 18.67 -7.70
CA VAL A 41 -8.67 17.60 -7.86
C VAL A 41 -9.74 17.72 -6.78
N GLY A 42 -10.99 17.49 -7.17
CA GLY A 42 -12.11 17.45 -6.22
C GLY A 42 -11.94 16.31 -5.22
N GLY A 43 -12.43 16.50 -3.98
CA GLY A 43 -12.27 15.52 -2.90
C GLY A 43 -12.80 14.12 -3.22
N THR A 44 -13.90 14.03 -3.97
CA THR A 44 -14.47 12.75 -4.43
C THR A 44 -13.56 12.03 -5.43
N VAL A 45 -12.99 12.76 -6.39
CA VAL A 45 -12.04 12.23 -7.37
C VAL A 45 -10.77 11.76 -6.66
N ALA A 46 -10.24 12.57 -5.74
CA ALA A 46 -9.09 12.21 -4.94
C ALA A 46 -9.32 10.93 -4.13
N ALA A 47 -10.49 10.77 -3.50
CA ALA A 47 -10.84 9.56 -2.76
C ALA A 47 -10.90 8.33 -3.66
N VAL A 48 -11.51 8.42 -4.84
CA VAL A 48 -11.57 7.31 -5.81
C VAL A 48 -10.18 6.93 -6.31
N VAL A 49 -9.33 7.91 -6.60
CA VAL A 49 -7.94 7.69 -7.07
C VAL A 49 -7.11 6.99 -5.99
N VAL A 50 -7.18 7.45 -4.74
CA VAL A 50 -6.49 6.77 -3.62
C VAL A 50 -7.00 5.35 -3.45
N PHE A 51 -8.33 5.15 -3.46
CA PHE A 51 -8.92 3.83 -3.29
C PHE A 51 -8.49 2.86 -4.39
N ALA A 52 -8.64 3.25 -5.65
CA ALA A 52 -8.25 2.44 -6.80
C ALA A 52 -6.73 2.17 -6.83
N GLY A 53 -5.91 3.19 -6.54
CA GLY A 53 -4.45 3.03 -6.50
C GLY A 53 -3.99 2.10 -5.37
N CYS A 54 -4.62 2.17 -4.19
CA CYS A 54 -4.36 1.23 -3.11
C CYS A 54 -4.74 -0.21 -3.49
N LEU A 55 -5.87 -0.42 -4.16
CA LEU A 55 -6.26 -1.74 -4.67
C LEU A 55 -5.27 -2.27 -5.71
N ALA A 56 -4.78 -1.43 -6.61
CA ALA A 56 -3.77 -1.82 -7.59
C ALA A 56 -2.45 -2.25 -6.93
N ILE A 57 -1.99 -1.48 -5.94
CA ILE A 57 -0.78 -1.80 -5.16
C ILE A 57 -0.95 -3.14 -4.44
N LEU A 58 -2.10 -3.35 -3.78
CA LEU A 58 -2.41 -4.60 -3.10
C LEU A 58 -2.48 -5.78 -4.09
N GLY A 59 -3.11 -5.59 -5.24
CA GLY A 59 -3.17 -6.59 -6.31
C GLY A 59 -1.79 -7.00 -6.78
N GLU A 60 -0.88 -6.05 -6.97
CA GLU A 60 0.51 -6.32 -7.34
C GLU A 60 1.27 -7.03 -6.21
N SER A 61 1.04 -6.68 -4.94
CA SER A 61 1.58 -7.40 -3.77
C SER A 61 1.17 -8.86 -3.79
N LEU A 62 -0.12 -9.13 -3.94
CA LEU A 62 -0.66 -10.48 -4.01
C LEU A 62 -0.13 -11.25 -5.22
N ALA A 63 -0.04 -10.60 -6.38
CA ALA A 63 0.48 -11.20 -7.60
C ALA A 63 1.97 -11.57 -7.45
N ARG A 64 2.80 -10.69 -6.86
CA ARG A 64 4.20 -11.01 -6.54
C ARG A 64 4.31 -12.15 -5.55
N ALA A 65 3.52 -12.13 -4.48
CA ALA A 65 3.51 -13.21 -3.48
C ALA A 65 3.12 -14.55 -4.10
N ALA A 66 2.10 -14.56 -4.97
CA ALA A 66 1.71 -15.74 -5.73
C ALA A 66 2.85 -16.21 -6.66
N ARG A 67 3.46 -15.32 -7.45
CA ARG A 67 4.58 -15.67 -8.34
C ARG A 67 5.77 -16.26 -7.58
N ARG A 68 6.16 -15.68 -6.43
CA ARG A 68 7.23 -16.22 -5.58
C ARG A 68 6.88 -17.61 -5.04
N LYS A 69 5.63 -17.84 -4.64
CA LYS A 69 5.16 -19.13 -4.11
C LYS A 69 5.05 -20.22 -5.18
N PHE A 70 4.71 -19.87 -6.42
CA PHE A 70 4.52 -20.84 -7.52
C PHE A 70 5.77 -21.05 -8.40
N SER A 71 6.77 -20.17 -8.33
CA SER A 71 8.02 -20.29 -9.12
C SER A 71 9.11 -21.12 -8.43
N VAL A 72 8.90 -21.57 -7.20
CA VAL A 72 9.76 -22.55 -6.50
C VAL A 72 9.08 -23.92 -6.60
N ARG A 73 9.05 -24.49 -7.80
CA ARG A 73 8.85 -25.92 -8.04
C ARG A 73 9.80 -26.35 -9.14
#